data_AF-A0AAW4VSI9-F1
#
_entry.id   AF-A0AAW4VSI9-F1
#
_cell.length_a   1.000
_cell.length_b   1.000
_cell.length_c   1.000
_cell.angle_alpha   90.00
_cell.angle_beta   90.00
_cell.angle_gamma   90.00
#
_symmetry.space_group_name_H-M   'P 1'
#
loop_
_entity.id
_entity.type
_entity.pdbx_description
1 polymer ?
#
loop_
_entity_poly.entity_id
_entity_poly.type
_entity_poly.pdbx_seq_one_letter_code
_entity_poly.pdbx_strand_id
1 'polypeptide(L)'
;MKEYAFKEKEEYQDRYHRYQIIGIALCILSVLPIFIFLNYEFLESIAVCILLFFVSIGCFFLVLAGTYQNALDKILQTGDYTPKQKKDNILKSKISTIYWLVVTAIFLYYTFGKNGNGQMQYSWIIWAIASVLFGVLMIVIDLINKRRD
;
A
#
# COMPACT_ATOMS: atom_id res chain seq x y z
N MET A 1 -21.13 19.24 -17.17
CA MET A 1 -19.79 18.62 -17.11
C MET A 1 -19.61 17.74 -15.88
N LYS A 2 -19.62 18.27 -14.64
CA LYS A 2 -19.44 17.45 -13.42
C LYS A 2 -20.52 16.37 -13.21
N GLU A 3 -21.76 16.67 -13.58
CA GLU A 3 -22.89 15.75 -13.46
C GLU A 3 -22.76 14.51 -14.36
N TYR A 4 -22.15 14.66 -15.55
CA TYR A 4 -21.86 13.54 -16.44
C TYR A 4 -20.76 12.64 -15.88
N ALA A 5 -19.69 13.24 -15.32
CA ALA A 5 -18.61 12.49 -14.71
C ALA A 5 -19.03 11.73 -13.43
N PHE A 6 -20.05 12.22 -12.72
CA PHE A 6 -20.61 11.51 -11.56
C PHE A 6 -21.37 10.24 -11.98
N LYS A 7 -22.19 10.33 -13.03
CA LYS A 7 -22.89 9.17 -13.61
C LYS A 7 -21.91 8.12 -14.14
N GLU A 8 -20.86 8.56 -14.85
CA GLU A 8 -19.81 7.66 -15.33
C GLU A 8 -19.07 6.97 -14.18
N LYS A 9 -18.83 7.68 -13.07
CA LYS A 9 -18.25 7.08 -11.87
C LYS A 9 -19.16 6.01 -11.27
N GLU A 10 -20.46 6.28 -11.10
CA GLU A 10 -21.41 5.30 -10.56
C GLU A 10 -21.48 4.03 -11.42
N GLU A 11 -21.57 4.18 -12.74
CA GLU A 11 -21.58 3.04 -13.66
C GLU A 11 -20.25 2.26 -13.63
N TYR A 12 -19.14 2.97 -13.45
CA TYR A 12 -17.83 2.34 -13.38
C TYR A 12 -17.54 1.66 -12.03
N GLN A 13 -18.18 2.05 -10.91
CA GLN A 13 -17.94 1.43 -9.59
C GLN A 13 -18.15 -0.09 -9.61
N ASP A 14 -19.23 -0.56 -10.23
CA ASP A 14 -19.51 -2.00 -10.35
C ASP A 14 -18.46 -2.71 -11.20
N ARG A 15 -18.04 -2.07 -12.28
CA ARG A 15 -17.01 -2.61 -13.18
C ARG A 15 -15.64 -2.64 -12.52
N TYR A 16 -15.30 -1.62 -11.74
CA TYR A 16 -14.11 -1.51 -10.93
C TYR A 16 -14.03 -2.65 -9.91
N HIS A 17 -15.08 -2.85 -9.11
CA HIS A 17 -15.11 -3.91 -8.10
C HIS A 17 -14.94 -5.30 -8.73
N ARG A 18 -15.56 -5.54 -9.88
CA ARG A 18 -15.38 -6.80 -10.61
C ARG A 18 -13.94 -7.02 -11.05
N TYR A 19 -13.28 -6.01 -11.63
CA TYR A 19 -11.87 -6.11 -12.00
C TYR A 19 -10.95 -6.31 -10.79
N GLN A 20 -11.24 -5.66 -9.67
CA GLN A 20 -10.48 -5.88 -8.43
C GLN A 20 -10.66 -7.29 -7.88
N ILE A 21 -11.89 -7.80 -7.83
CA ILE A 21 -12.16 -9.17 -7.38
C ILE A 21 -11.44 -10.18 -8.26
N ILE A 22 -11.49 -10.01 -9.59
CA ILE A 22 -10.77 -10.89 -10.53
C ILE A 22 -9.27 -10.81 -10.29
N GLY A 23 -8.70 -9.61 -10.16
CA GLY A 23 -7.26 -9.41 -9.92
C GLY A 23 -6.79 -10.06 -8.61
N ILE A 24 -7.52 -9.84 -7.51
CA ILE A 24 -7.21 -10.43 -6.21
C ILE A 24 -7.37 -11.95 -6.25
N ALA A 25 -8.44 -12.46 -6.85
CA ALA A 25 -8.68 -13.89 -6.99
C ALA A 25 -7.56 -14.57 -7.79
N LEU A 26 -7.08 -13.96 -8.88
CA LEU A 26 -5.92 -14.45 -9.65
C LEU A 26 -4.65 -14.46 -8.79
N CYS A 27 -4.39 -13.40 -8.03
CA CYS A 27 -3.23 -13.34 -7.13
C CYS A 27 -3.28 -14.43 -6.05
N ILE A 28 -4.45 -14.72 -5.48
CA ILE A 28 -4.61 -15.82 -4.51
C ILE A 28 -4.42 -17.18 -5.19
N LEU A 29 -5.02 -17.37 -6.37
CA LEU A 29 -4.90 -18.61 -7.14
C LEU A 29 -3.45 -18.89 -7.57
N SER A 30 -2.65 -17.83 -7.79
CA SER A 30 -1.24 -17.92 -8.21
C SER A 30 -0.35 -18.69 -7.25
N VAL A 31 -0.76 -18.86 -5.98
CA VAL A 31 -0.02 -19.59 -4.95
C VAL A 31 -0.24 -21.10 -5.07
N LEU A 32 -1.35 -21.56 -5.64
CA LEU A 32 -1.66 -22.99 -5.81
C LEU A 32 -0.62 -23.76 -6.64
N PRO A 33 -0.10 -23.23 -7.77
CA PRO A 33 0.99 -23.85 -8.52
C PRO A 33 2.18 -24.25 -7.66
N ILE A 34 2.61 -23.42 -6.70
CA ILE A 34 3.73 -23.76 -5.81
C ILE A 34 3.43 -25.08 -5.07
N PHE A 35 2.26 -25.18 -4.44
CA PHE A 35 1.91 -26.37 -3.64
C PHE A 35 1.86 -27.67 -4.46
N ILE A 36 1.53 -27.59 -5.75
CA ILE A 36 1.48 -28.75 -6.64
C ILE A 36 2.89 -29.16 -7.09
N PHE A 37 3.74 -28.20 -7.42
CA PHE A 37 5.06 -28.45 -8.02
C PHE A 37 6.20 -28.63 -7.02
N LEU A 38 6.03 -28.26 -5.75
CA LEU A 38 7.01 -28.48 -4.66
C LEU A 38 7.40 -29.97 -4.47
N ASN A 39 6.56 -30.91 -4.93
CA ASN A 39 6.86 -32.34 -4.83
C ASN A 39 7.83 -32.85 -5.93
N TYR A 40 8.21 -31.99 -6.87
CA TYR A 40 9.06 -32.35 -8.02
C TYR A 40 10.32 -31.50 -8.03
N GLU A 41 11.45 -32.13 -7.70
CA GLU A 41 12.79 -31.53 -7.48
C GLU A 41 13.32 -30.65 -8.65
N PHE A 42 12.83 -30.87 -9.88
CA PHE A 42 13.21 -30.11 -11.08
C PHE A 42 12.18 -29.07 -11.57
N LEU A 43 10.99 -29.00 -10.97
CA LEU A 43 9.90 -28.13 -11.44
C LEU A 43 9.71 -26.86 -10.61
N GLU A 44 10.46 -26.71 -9.51
CA GLU A 44 10.50 -25.51 -8.65
C GLU A 44 10.63 -24.21 -9.45
N SER A 45 11.61 -24.14 -10.36
CA SER A 45 11.84 -22.93 -11.18
C SER A 45 10.68 -22.63 -12.13
N ILE A 46 10.02 -23.65 -12.67
CA ILE A 46 8.88 -23.48 -13.59
C ILE A 46 7.64 -23.02 -12.81
N ALA A 47 7.44 -23.55 -11.60
CA ALA A 47 6.37 -23.16 -10.71
C ALA A 47 6.44 -21.67 -10.34
N VAL A 48 7.64 -21.17 -10.02
CA VAL A 48 7.86 -19.75 -9.74
C VAL A 48 7.56 -18.90 -10.98
N CYS A 49 7.99 -19.31 -12.17
CA CYS A 49 7.68 -18.59 -13.42
C CYS A 49 6.17 -18.49 -13.67
N ILE A 50 5.43 -19.59 -13.49
CA ILE A 50 3.97 -19.60 -13.64
C ILE A 50 3.30 -18.71 -12.60
N LEU A 51 3.72 -18.78 -11.34
CA LEU A 51 3.20 -17.90 -10.29
C LEU A 51 3.38 -16.44 -10.67
N LEU A 52 4.60 -16.03 -11.04
CA LEU A 52 4.91 -14.65 -11.40
C LEU A 52 4.08 -14.17 -12.60
N PHE A 53 3.83 -15.05 -13.56
CA PHE A 53 2.96 -14.74 -14.70
C PHE A 53 1.52 -14.45 -14.27
N PHE A 54 0.93 -15.28 -13.40
CA PHE A 54 -0.41 -15.04 -12.87
C PHE A 54 -0.49 -13.78 -12.00
N VAL A 55 0.52 -13.55 -11.15
CA VAL A 55 0.63 -12.32 -10.34
C VAL A 55 0.74 -11.09 -11.23
N SER A 56 1.50 -11.15 -12.32
CA SER A 56 1.63 -10.05 -13.29
C SER A 56 0.28 -9.69 -13.91
N ILE A 57 -0.49 -10.69 -14.35
CA ILE A 57 -1.84 -10.48 -14.89
C ILE A 57 -2.76 -9.88 -13.82
N GLY A 58 -2.76 -10.43 -12.60
CA GLY A 58 -3.56 -9.91 -11.50
C GLY A 58 -3.24 -8.45 -11.18
N CYS A 59 -1.95 -8.11 -11.09
CA CYS A 59 -1.46 -6.77 -10.85
C CYS A 59 -1.87 -5.80 -11.98
N PHE A 60 -1.81 -6.23 -13.24
CA PHE A 60 -2.26 -5.41 -14.37
C PHE A 60 -3.72 -4.99 -14.25
N PHE A 61 -4.62 -5.92 -13.90
CA PHE A 61 -6.04 -5.61 -13.67
C PHE A 61 -6.24 -4.65 -12.49
N LEU A 62 -5.50 -4.85 -11.39
CA LEU A 62 -5.57 -3.98 -10.22
C LEU A 62 -5.12 -2.55 -10.54
N VAL A 63 -4.02 -2.40 -11.29
CA VAL A 63 -3.50 -1.09 -11.71
C VAL A 63 -4.45 -0.42 -12.71
N LEU A 64 -4.98 -1.16 -13.68
CA LEU A 64 -5.92 -0.60 -14.66
C LEU A 64 -7.19 -0.07 -13.98
N ALA A 65 -7.77 -0.87 -13.08
CA ALA A 65 -8.96 -0.46 -12.32
C ALA A 65 -8.64 0.74 -11.40
N GLY A 66 -7.52 0.69 -10.69
CA GLY A 66 -7.10 1.75 -9.77
C GLY A 66 -6.77 3.08 -10.45
N THR A 67 -6.08 3.06 -11.59
CA THR A 67 -5.70 4.29 -12.31
C THR A 67 -6.91 5.04 -12.84
N TYR A 68 -7.89 4.34 -13.41
CA TYR A 68 -9.11 4.96 -13.91
C TYR A 68 -9.95 5.56 -12.78
N GLN A 69 -10.13 4.84 -11.67
CA GLN A 69 -10.84 5.39 -10.50
C GLN A 69 -10.13 6.62 -9.94
N ASN A 70 -8.80 6.58 -9.79
CA ASN A 70 -8.01 7.72 -9.33
C ASN A 70 -8.13 8.94 -10.26
N ALA A 71 -8.20 8.72 -11.57
CA ALA A 71 -8.39 9.79 -12.54
C ALA A 71 -9.76 10.46 -12.38
N LEU A 72 -10.84 9.67 -12.22
CA LEU A 72 -12.18 10.18 -11.95
C LEU A 72 -12.25 10.95 -10.63
N ASP A 73 -11.66 10.42 -9.55
CA ASP A 73 -11.63 11.07 -8.24
C ASP A 73 -10.88 12.41 -8.28
N LYS A 74 -9.82 12.50 -9.10
CA LYS A 74 -9.06 13.74 -9.32
C LYS A 74 -9.85 14.78 -10.13
N ILE A 75 -10.57 14.38 -11.18
CA ILE A 75 -11.42 15.27 -11.99
C ILE A 75 -12.58 15.81 -11.15
N LEU A 76 -13.21 14.93 -10.36
CA LEU A 76 -14.33 15.27 -9.50
C LEU A 76 -13.90 15.95 -8.20
N GLN A 77 -12.59 16.03 -7.91
CA GLN A 77 -12.02 16.49 -6.63
C GLN A 77 -12.72 15.84 -5.42
N THR A 78 -12.98 14.55 -5.49
CA THR A 78 -13.67 13.81 -4.44
C THR A 78 -12.65 13.10 -3.53
N GLY A 79 -13.00 12.89 -2.25
CA GLY A 79 -12.11 12.28 -1.27
C GLY A 79 -10.81 13.07 -1.10
N ASP A 80 -9.67 12.36 -1.11
CA ASP A 80 -8.33 12.90 -0.85
C ASP A 80 -7.88 14.01 -1.81
N TYR A 81 -8.57 14.16 -2.95
CA TYR A 81 -8.27 15.19 -3.96
C TYR A 81 -9.02 16.50 -3.73
N THR A 82 -9.88 16.60 -2.70
CA THR A 82 -10.45 17.87 -2.27
C THR A 82 -9.34 18.84 -1.83
N PRO A 83 -9.46 20.16 -2.09
CA PRO A 83 -8.39 21.11 -1.78
C PRO A 83 -8.06 21.20 -0.28
N LYS A 84 -9.02 20.91 0.60
CA LYS A 84 -8.79 20.81 2.05
C LYS A 84 -7.98 19.55 2.39
N GLN A 85 -8.47 18.36 2.03
CA GLN A 85 -7.79 17.10 2.35
C GLN A 85 -6.43 16.98 1.67
N LYS A 86 -6.26 17.54 0.47
CA LYS A 86 -4.95 17.57 -0.21
C LYS A 86 -3.89 18.28 0.62
N LYS A 87 -4.22 19.41 1.26
CA LYS A 87 -3.26 20.13 2.13
C LYS A 87 -2.92 19.31 3.36
N ASP A 88 -3.92 18.70 3.98
CA ASP A 88 -3.73 17.85 5.16
C ASP A 88 -2.91 16.60 4.83
N ASN A 89 -3.17 15.97 3.69
CA ASN A 89 -2.43 14.80 3.22
C ASN A 89 -0.98 15.13 2.88
N ILE A 90 -0.70 16.33 2.32
CA ILE A 90 0.68 16.80 2.12
C ILE A 90 1.38 16.99 3.48
N LEU A 91 0.70 17.55 4.48
CA LEU A 91 1.26 17.72 5.82
C LEU A 91 1.52 16.36 6.49
N LYS A 92 0.54 15.45 6.48
CA LYS A 92 0.67 14.08 6.98
C LYS A 92 1.82 13.34 6.29
N SER A 93 1.93 13.47 4.98
CA SER A 93 3.02 12.86 4.20
C SER A 93 4.39 13.38 4.64
N LYS A 94 4.56 14.70 4.80
CA LYS A 94 5.82 15.28 5.31
C LYS A 94 6.17 14.77 6.71
N ILE A 95 5.20 14.77 7.63
CA ILE A 95 5.42 14.29 9.00
C ILE A 95 5.75 12.81 9.00
N SER A 96 5.07 12.01 8.18
CA SER A 96 5.35 10.58 8.00
C SER A 96 6.78 10.34 7.51
N THR A 97 7.23 11.07 6.50
CA THR A 97 8.61 10.97 5.99
C THR A 97 9.63 11.34 7.08
N ILE A 98 9.40 12.42 7.82
CA ILE A 98 10.30 12.83 8.92
C ILE A 98 10.34 11.74 10.00
N TYR A 99 9.18 11.22 10.41
CA TYR A 99 9.06 10.15 11.39
C TYR A 99 9.84 8.89 10.96
N TRP A 100 9.64 8.43 9.73
CA TRP A 100 10.34 7.26 9.20
C TRP A 100 11.85 7.47 9.10
N LEU A 101 12.31 8.67 8.73
CA LEU A 101 13.73 9.00 8.72
C LEU A 101 14.33 8.98 10.13
N VAL A 102 13.60 9.48 11.14
CA VAL A 102 14.03 9.43 12.54
C VAL A 102 14.10 7.98 13.04
N VAL A 103 13.06 7.17 12.79
CA VAL A 103 13.04 5.74 13.14
C VAL A 103 14.23 5.02 12.50
N THR A 104 14.49 5.28 11.22
CA THR A 104 15.61 4.66 10.50
C THR A 104 16.96 5.12 11.06
N ALA A 105 17.11 6.41 11.39
CA ALA A 105 18.33 6.92 12.01
C ALA A 105 18.59 6.29 13.38
N ILE A 106 17.54 6.13 14.21
CA ILE A 106 17.62 5.43 15.50
C ILE A 106 17.99 3.96 15.29
N PHE A 107 17.36 3.29 14.34
CA PHE A 107 17.66 1.90 13.99
C PHE A 107 19.12 1.72 13.56
N LEU A 108 19.63 2.59 12.69
CA LEU A 108 21.01 2.56 12.21
C LEU A 108 21.99 2.85 13.34
N TYR A 109 21.70 3.83 14.20
CA TYR A 109 22.53 4.13 15.36
C TYR A 109 22.57 2.97 16.37
N TYR A 110 21.42 2.36 16.65
CA TYR A 110 21.32 1.23 17.58
C TYR A 110 21.98 -0.04 17.04
N THR A 111 21.87 -0.28 15.73
CA THR A 111 22.39 -1.51 15.11
C THR A 111 23.86 -1.41 14.71
N PHE A 112 24.30 -0.26 14.18
CA PHE A 112 25.64 -0.06 13.61
C PHE A 112 26.49 1.01 14.32
N GLY A 113 25.97 1.68 15.35
CA GLY A 113 26.69 2.72 16.09
C GLY A 113 27.80 2.19 16.99
N LYS A 114 28.48 3.10 17.71
CA LYS A 114 29.66 2.80 18.54
C LYS A 114 29.39 1.80 19.70
N ASN A 115 28.14 1.72 20.16
CA ASN A 115 27.65 0.74 21.13
C ASN A 115 26.72 -0.31 20.47
N GLY A 116 26.74 -0.41 19.14
CA GLY A 116 25.85 -1.25 18.37
C GLY A 116 26.27 -2.71 18.46
N ASN A 117 25.32 -3.57 18.83
CA ASN A 117 25.60 -4.97 19.13
C ASN A 117 25.86 -5.83 17.86
N GLY A 118 25.86 -5.24 16.65
CA GLY A 118 26.02 -5.94 15.36
C GLY A 118 24.97 -7.03 15.08
N GLN A 119 24.03 -7.21 15.99
CA GLN A 119 23.09 -8.33 16.06
C GLN A 119 21.72 -7.84 15.61
N MET A 120 21.45 -8.02 14.31
CA MET A 120 20.19 -7.65 13.66
C MET A 120 18.97 -8.38 14.26
N GLN A 121 19.20 -9.48 14.98
CA GLN A 121 18.17 -10.32 15.62
C GLN A 121 17.29 -9.58 16.64
N TYR A 122 17.81 -8.62 17.40
CA TYR A 122 17.01 -7.89 18.39
C TYR A 122 16.48 -6.55 17.86
N SER A 123 17.09 -5.98 16.81
CA SER A 123 16.69 -4.69 16.24
C SER A 123 15.36 -4.73 15.47
N TRP A 124 14.83 -5.92 15.14
CA TRP A 124 13.49 -6.07 14.56
C TRP A 124 12.39 -5.44 15.43
N ILE A 125 12.54 -5.48 16.76
CA ILE A 125 11.56 -4.93 17.70
C ILE A 125 11.35 -3.44 17.48
N ILE A 126 12.38 -2.71 17.04
CA ILE A 126 12.30 -1.27 16.73
C ILE A 126 11.27 -1.02 15.61
N TRP A 127 11.27 -1.87 14.57
CA TRP A 127 10.33 -1.77 13.45
C TRP A 127 8.89 -2.08 13.87
N ALA A 128 8.70 -3.08 14.73
CA ALA A 128 7.39 -3.40 15.29
C ALA A 128 6.83 -2.23 16.13
N ILE A 129 7.65 -1.68 17.05
CA ILE A 129 7.27 -0.52 17.88
C ILE A 129 6.98 0.70 17.00
N ALA A 130 7.83 0.96 15.99
CA ALA A 130 7.64 2.07 15.07
C ALA A 130 6.33 1.98 14.29
N SER A 131 5.89 0.78 13.93
CA SER A 131 4.64 0.58 13.19
C SER A 131 3.42 0.92 14.05
N VAL A 132 3.42 0.51 15.32
CA VAL A 132 2.33 0.84 16.27
C VAL A 132 2.32 2.34 16.57
N LEU A 133 3.48 2.94 16.85
CA LEU A 133 3.61 4.38 17.10
C LEU A 133 3.15 5.23 15.90
N PHE A 134 3.41 4.77 14.67
CA PHE A 134 2.95 5.47 13.47
C PHE A 134 1.42 5.52 13.40
N GLY A 135 0.73 4.43 13.75
CA GLY A 135 -0.73 4.42 13.82
C GLY A 135 -1.28 5.43 14.82
N VAL A 136 -0.68 5.50 16.02
CA VAL A 136 -1.05 6.47 17.06
C VAL A 136 -0.79 7.91 16.57
N LEU A 137 0.36 8.16 15.94
CA LEU A 137 0.73 9.46 15.40
C LEU A 137 -0.30 9.97 14.38
N MET A 138 -0.75 9.10 13.47
CA MET A 138 -1.76 9.46 12.46
C MET A 138 -3.11 9.80 13.09
N ILE A 139 -3.55 9.05 14.11
CA ILE A 139 -4.78 9.36 14.85
C ILE A 139 -4.68 10.72 15.54
N VAL A 140 -3.55 11.03 16.17
CA VAL A 140 -3.33 12.32 16.84
C VAL A 140 -3.37 13.47 15.84
N ILE A 141 -2.72 13.33 14.68
CA ILE A 141 -2.75 14.35 13.62
C ILE A 141 -4.19 14.57 13.12
N ASP A 142 -4.96 13.49 12.94
CA ASP A 142 -6.36 13.57 12.53
C ASP A 142 -7.23 14.31 13.56
N LEU A 143 -7.02 14.03 14.85
CA LEU A 143 -7.71 14.72 15.94
C LEU A 143 -7.33 16.21 16.05
N ILE A 144 -6.08 16.56 15.74
CA ILE A 144 -5.61 17.96 15.74
C ILE A 144 -6.19 18.71 14.55
N ASN A 145 -6.16 18.12 13.35
CA ASN A 145 -6.73 18.75 12.15
C ASN A 145 -8.24 18.92 12.28
N LYS A 146 -8.96 17.92 12.82
CA LYS A 146 -10.40 18.02 13.09
C LYS A 146 -10.76 19.12 14.09
N ARG A 147 -9.84 19.51 14.99
CA ARG A 147 -10.04 20.62 15.93
C ARG A 147 -9.68 21.99 15.36
N ARG A 148 -8.92 22.04 14.27
CA ARG A 148 -8.47 23.28 13.63
C ARG A 148 -9.47 23.78 12.57
N ASP A 149 -10.27 22.88 12.02
CA ASP A 149 -11.45 23.17 11.18
C ASP A 149 -12.66 23.60 12.03
#